data_AF-A0A955MWN6-F1
#
_entry.id   AF-A0A955MWN6-F1
#
_cell.length_a   1.000
_cell.length_b   1.000
_cell.length_c   1.000
_cell.angle_alpha   90.00
_cell.angle_beta   90.00
_cell.angle_gamma   90.00
#
_symmetry.space_group_name_H-M   'P 1'
#
loop_
_entity.id
_entity.type
_entity.pdbx_description
1 polymer ?
#
loop_
_entity_poly.entity_id
_entity_poly.type
_entity_poly.pdbx_seq_one_letter_code
_entity_poly.pdbx_strand_id
1 'polypeptide(L)'
;TVLVDLTVAIEAGIVLAAFLFMRRMEKVTHAGFIIPANDEEEEIHDPFSIARFDIPEGVEVFEINGPFFFGAASKFQDAMTVLEKPPKVLILRMRHVPAIDATGLHALESIFKKTESWGTELLISGIRPQPSEALAKSGLKERMGSDRIHKNVGEALRHARALIEEKENRVQ
;
A
#
# COMPACT_ATOMS: atom_id res chain seq x y z
N THR A 1 -0.56 -11.50 51.77
CA THR A 1 -0.78 -11.99 50.39
C THR A 1 -1.31 -10.93 49.43
N VAL A 2 -1.69 -9.72 49.87
CA VAL A 2 -2.13 -8.62 48.99
C VAL A 2 -1.07 -8.20 47.95
N LEU A 3 0.21 -8.22 48.31
CA LEU A 3 1.32 -7.84 47.39
C LEU A 3 1.55 -8.87 46.27
N VAL A 4 1.32 -10.16 46.52
CA VAL A 4 1.45 -11.22 45.50
C VAL A 4 0.31 -11.12 44.49
N ASP A 5 -0.90 -10.87 44.98
CA ASP A 5 -2.11 -10.71 44.15
C ASP A 5 -2.04 -9.45 43.28
N LEU A 6 -1.53 -8.34 43.84
CA LEU A 6 -1.34 -7.09 43.11
C LEU A 6 -0.32 -7.23 41.96
N THR A 7 0.81 -7.90 42.18
CA THR A 7 1.81 -8.12 41.13
C THR A 7 1.23 -8.97 39.99
N VAL A 8 0.51 -10.04 40.32
CA VAL A 8 -0.17 -10.89 39.32
C VAL A 8 -1.22 -10.10 38.52
N ALA A 9 -1.96 -9.21 39.18
CA ALA A 9 -2.92 -8.33 38.52
C ALA A 9 -2.25 -7.34 37.55
N ILE A 10 -1.09 -6.76 37.94
CA ILE A 10 -0.32 -5.85 37.08
C ILE A 10 0.24 -6.61 35.86
N GLU A 11 0.84 -7.78 36.07
CA GLU A 11 1.38 -8.62 35.00
C GLU A 11 0.28 -9.02 34.00
N ALA A 12 -0.87 -9.47 34.48
CA ALA A 12 -2.02 -9.79 33.65
C ALA A 12 -2.51 -8.56 32.87
N GLY A 13 -2.53 -7.38 33.48
CA GLY A 13 -2.90 -6.11 32.84
C GLY A 13 -1.94 -5.71 31.73
N ILE A 14 -0.63 -5.85 31.94
CA ILE A 14 0.41 -5.55 30.94
C ILE A 14 0.30 -6.52 29.75
N VAL A 15 0.12 -7.81 30.02
CA VAL A 15 -0.06 -8.82 28.96
C VAL A 15 -1.31 -8.52 28.14
N LEU A 16 -2.44 -8.22 28.79
CA LEU A 16 -3.67 -7.84 28.11
C LEU A 16 -3.50 -6.54 27.30
N ALA A 17 -2.82 -5.53 27.83
CA ALA A 17 -2.52 -4.29 27.14
C ALA A 17 -1.63 -4.52 25.90
N ALA A 18 -0.64 -5.40 26.00
CA ALA A 18 0.19 -5.80 24.86
C ALA A 18 -0.63 -6.50 23.77
N PHE A 19 -1.55 -7.41 24.14
CA PHE A 19 -2.47 -8.04 23.20
C PHE A 19 -3.43 -7.03 22.54
N LEU A 20 -4.00 -6.11 23.31
CA LEU A 20 -4.86 -5.05 22.77
C LEU A 20 -4.09 -4.09 21.85
N PHE A 21 -2.85 -3.78 22.18
CA PHE A 21 -1.96 -2.98 21.34
C PHE A 21 -1.62 -3.71 20.03
N MET A 22 -1.28 -5.00 20.09
CA MET A 22 -1.08 -5.83 18.89
C MET A 22 -2.36 -5.88 18.03
N ARG A 23 -3.53 -6.11 18.63
CA ARG A 23 -4.82 -6.10 17.93
C ARG A 23 -5.15 -4.73 17.35
N ARG A 24 -4.78 -3.63 18.01
CA ARG A 24 -4.92 -2.26 17.49
C ARG A 24 -4.00 -2.03 16.31
N MET A 25 -2.75 -2.50 16.37
CA MET A 25 -1.80 -2.38 15.27
C MET A 25 -2.23 -3.18 14.04
N GLU A 26 -2.80 -4.37 14.24
CA GLU A 26 -3.43 -5.15 13.17
C GLU A 26 -4.58 -4.37 12.51
N LYS A 27 -5.47 -3.75 13.30
CA LYS A 27 -6.56 -2.90 12.78
C LYS A 27 -6.08 -1.64 12.07
N VAL A 28 -4.92 -1.10 12.42
CA VAL A 28 -4.31 0.03 11.70
C VAL A 28 -3.61 -0.45 10.41
N THR A 29 -3.21 -1.72 10.36
CA THR A 29 -2.60 -2.38 9.20
C THR A 29 -3.68 -3.01 8.31
N HIS A 30 -4.57 -2.18 7.77
CA HIS A 30 -5.44 -2.60 6.67
C HIS A 30 -4.63 -2.61 5.36
N ALA A 31 -3.82 -3.65 5.17
CA ALA A 31 -3.60 -4.15 3.81
C ALA A 31 -4.84 -4.95 3.40
N GLY A 32 -5.95 -4.24 3.29
CA GLY A 32 -7.18 -4.73 2.70
C GLY A 32 -7.20 -4.27 1.26
N PHE A 33 -7.69 -5.13 0.37
CA PHE A 33 -8.31 -4.64 -0.85
C PHE A 33 -9.32 -3.57 -0.44
N ILE A 34 -9.11 -2.31 -0.82
CA ILE A 34 -10.26 -1.42 -0.95
C ILE A 34 -10.90 -1.77 -2.29
N ILE A 35 -11.58 -2.92 -2.31
CA ILE A 35 -12.87 -3.01 -3.00
C ILE A 35 -13.79 -2.12 -2.15
N PRO A 36 -14.58 -1.21 -2.73
CA PRO A 36 -15.30 -0.17 -1.99
C PRO A 36 -16.12 -0.82 -0.87
N ALA A 37 -15.63 -0.66 0.35
CA ALA A 37 -16.24 -1.18 1.55
C ALA A 37 -16.44 -0.01 2.50
N ASN A 38 -17.50 0.75 2.23
CA ASN A 38 -18.49 1.25 3.18
C ASN A 38 -18.05 1.82 4.55
N ASP A 39 -16.87 2.42 4.69
CA ASP A 39 -16.58 3.35 5.78
C ASP A 39 -16.87 4.78 5.29
N GLU A 40 -18.17 5.06 5.13
CA GLU A 40 -18.73 6.29 4.54
C GLU A 40 -18.34 7.59 5.29
N GLU A 41 -17.85 7.51 6.54
CA GLU A 41 -17.59 8.69 7.36
C GLU A 41 -16.21 9.34 7.14
N GLU A 42 -15.15 8.59 6.78
CA GLU A 42 -13.83 9.17 6.46
C GLU A 42 -13.72 9.63 4.99
N GLU A 43 -14.52 9.06 4.07
CA GLU A 43 -14.44 9.34 2.63
C GLU A 43 -15.01 10.72 2.23
N ILE A 44 -15.96 11.27 2.99
CA ILE A 44 -16.69 12.50 2.58
C ILE A 44 -15.78 13.74 2.64
N HIS A 45 -14.73 13.75 3.46
CA HIS A 45 -13.84 14.90 3.67
C HIS A 45 -12.41 14.73 3.13
N ASP A 46 -12.09 13.64 2.44
CA ASP A 46 -10.78 13.41 1.84
C ASP A 46 -10.70 13.91 0.38
N PRO A 47 -9.94 14.99 0.07
CA PRO A 47 -9.77 15.48 -1.28
C PRO A 47 -9.11 14.47 -2.23
N PHE A 48 -8.47 13.45 -1.68
CA PHE A 48 -7.79 12.40 -2.42
C PHE A 48 -8.53 11.05 -2.32
N SER A 49 -9.80 11.01 -1.91
CA SER A 49 -10.59 9.77 -1.95
C SER A 49 -10.64 9.20 -3.38
N ILE A 50 -10.45 7.88 -3.52
CA ILE A 50 -10.51 7.19 -4.82
C ILE A 50 -11.88 7.38 -5.47
N ALA A 51 -12.95 7.41 -4.67
CA ALA A 51 -14.34 7.58 -5.12
C ALA A 51 -14.57 8.92 -5.87
N ARG A 52 -13.66 9.89 -5.73
CA ARG A 52 -13.70 11.18 -6.45
C ARG A 52 -13.00 11.16 -7.80
N PHE A 53 -12.29 10.08 -8.15
CA PHE A 53 -11.56 9.97 -9.39
C PHE A 53 -12.19 8.94 -10.32
N ASP A 54 -12.36 9.33 -11.57
CA ASP A 54 -12.64 8.41 -12.66
C ASP A 54 -11.38 7.59 -12.97
N ILE A 55 -11.44 6.28 -12.74
CA ILE A 55 -10.33 5.35 -12.99
C ILE A 55 -10.43 4.84 -14.43
N PRO A 56 -9.42 5.09 -15.29
CA PRO A 56 -9.46 4.63 -16.67
C PRO A 56 -9.46 3.10 -16.76
N GLU A 57 -10.04 2.56 -17.84
CA GLU A 57 -10.00 1.13 -18.10
C GLU A 57 -8.56 0.59 -18.19
N GLY A 58 -8.28 -0.48 -17.46
CA GLY A 58 -6.95 -1.08 -17.38
C GLY A 58 -6.00 -0.41 -16.38
N VAL A 59 -6.47 0.60 -15.61
CA VAL A 59 -5.78 1.08 -14.41
C VAL A 59 -6.39 0.43 -13.17
N GLU A 60 -5.55 -0.11 -12.31
CA GLU A 60 -5.95 -0.58 -10.98
C GLU A 60 -5.27 0.25 -9.91
N VAL A 61 -6.01 0.62 -8.86
CA VAL A 61 -5.50 1.45 -7.76
C VAL A 61 -5.61 0.67 -6.46
N PHE A 62 -4.47 0.44 -5.81
CA PHE A 62 -4.40 -0.23 -4.52
C PHE A 62 -3.91 0.72 -3.45
N GLU A 63 -4.51 0.65 -2.28
CA GLU A 63 -4.14 1.46 -1.13
C GLU A 63 -3.63 0.61 0.02
N ILE A 64 -2.44 0.96 0.51
CA ILE A 64 -1.87 0.34 1.70
C ILE A 64 -2.15 1.25 2.89
N ASN A 65 -2.90 0.73 3.87
CA ASN A 65 -3.12 1.40 5.14
C ASN A 65 -2.26 0.78 6.24
N GLY A 66 -1.56 1.66 6.96
CA GLY A 66 -0.70 1.28 8.08
C GLY A 66 0.73 0.93 7.66
N PRO A 67 1.59 0.56 8.64
CA PRO A 67 2.97 0.21 8.38
C PRO A 67 3.10 -0.94 7.37
N PHE A 68 3.95 -0.79 6.36
CA PHE A 68 4.14 -1.80 5.33
C PHE A 68 5.22 -2.79 5.76
N PHE A 69 4.81 -3.72 6.61
CA PHE A 69 5.64 -4.81 7.14
C PHE A 69 5.15 -6.16 6.60
N PHE A 70 5.69 -7.27 7.13
CA PHE A 70 5.37 -8.64 6.69
C PHE A 70 3.86 -8.93 6.53
N GLY A 71 3.03 -8.53 7.50
CA GLY A 71 1.59 -8.81 7.45
C GLY A 71 0.87 -8.07 6.31
N ALA A 72 1.25 -6.83 6.03
CA ALA A 72 0.69 -6.05 4.93
C ALA A 72 1.20 -6.53 3.57
N ALA A 73 2.49 -6.85 3.51
CA ALA A 73 3.16 -7.40 2.35
C ALA A 73 2.55 -8.72 1.88
N SER A 74 2.35 -9.68 2.80
CA SER A 74 1.77 -10.99 2.47
C SER A 74 0.37 -10.85 1.90
N LYS A 75 -0.50 -10.06 2.56
CA LYS A 75 -1.88 -9.83 2.07
C LYS A 75 -1.89 -9.19 0.69
N PHE A 76 -0.98 -8.27 0.40
CA PHE A 76 -0.87 -7.67 -0.92
C PHE A 76 -0.40 -8.68 -1.98
N GLN A 77 0.57 -9.53 -1.65
CA GLN A 77 1.03 -10.58 -2.59
C GLN A 77 -0.07 -11.60 -2.88
N ASP A 78 -0.85 -11.98 -1.88
CA ASP A 78 -2.02 -12.84 -2.04
C ASP A 78 -3.06 -12.16 -2.93
N ALA A 79 -3.32 -10.86 -2.70
CA ALA A 79 -4.22 -10.06 -3.50
C ALA A 79 -3.85 -10.03 -4.99
N MET A 80 -2.56 -9.85 -5.26
CA MET A 80 -1.98 -9.86 -6.60
C MET A 80 -1.98 -11.23 -7.28
N THR A 81 -2.30 -12.31 -6.56
CA THR A 81 -2.37 -13.67 -7.13
C THR A 81 -3.79 -13.99 -7.62
N VAL A 82 -4.80 -13.30 -7.09
CA VAL A 82 -6.21 -13.46 -7.49
C VAL A 82 -6.55 -12.70 -8.76
N LEU A 83 -5.71 -11.74 -9.19
CA LEU A 83 -5.91 -11.01 -10.44
C LEU A 83 -5.77 -11.94 -11.64
N GLU A 84 -6.91 -12.39 -12.20
CA GLU A 84 -6.98 -13.26 -13.39
C GLU A 84 -6.44 -12.57 -14.66
N LYS A 85 -6.50 -11.23 -14.71
CA LYS A 85 -5.94 -10.41 -15.79
C LYS A 85 -5.03 -9.33 -15.19
N PRO A 86 -3.76 -9.24 -15.64
CA PRO A 86 -2.88 -8.17 -15.19
C PRO A 86 -3.33 -6.82 -15.77
N PRO A 87 -3.40 -5.75 -14.95
CA PRO A 87 -3.78 -4.43 -15.44
C PRO A 87 -2.68 -3.82 -16.33
N LYS A 88 -3.03 -2.84 -17.16
CA LYS A 88 -2.04 -2.07 -17.96
C LYS A 88 -1.18 -1.19 -17.04
N VAL A 89 -1.80 -0.60 -16.02
CA VAL A 89 -1.14 0.26 -15.02
C VAL A 89 -1.65 -0.09 -13.63
N LEU A 90 -0.73 -0.21 -12.67
CA LEU A 90 -1.00 -0.45 -11.26
C LEU A 90 -0.53 0.74 -10.43
N ILE A 91 -1.43 1.42 -9.73
CA ILE A 91 -1.11 2.54 -8.85
C ILE A 91 -1.14 2.07 -7.40
N LEU A 92 0.00 2.14 -6.71
CA LEU A 92 0.12 1.85 -5.29
C LEU A 92 0.11 3.14 -4.46
N ARG A 93 -0.94 3.32 -3.66
CA ARG A 93 -1.09 4.46 -2.74
C ARG A 93 -0.44 4.12 -1.39
N MET A 94 0.56 4.90 -1.02
CA MET A 94 1.35 4.72 0.21
C MET A 94 1.19 5.87 1.21
N ARG A 95 0.17 6.74 1.03
CA ARG A 95 -0.06 7.92 1.89
C ARG A 95 -0.30 7.60 3.37
N HIS A 96 -0.85 6.41 3.64
CA HIS A 96 -1.10 5.90 4.99
C HIS A 96 0.00 4.94 5.48
N VAL A 97 1.13 4.85 4.77
CA VAL A 97 2.27 4.02 5.15
C VAL A 97 3.31 4.87 5.90
N PRO A 98 3.31 4.88 7.25
CA PRO A 98 4.27 5.66 8.03
C PRO A 98 5.69 5.11 7.94
N ALA A 99 5.82 3.79 7.79
CA ALA A 99 7.10 3.10 7.78
C ALA A 99 7.04 1.80 6.94
N ILE A 100 8.19 1.41 6.39
CA ILE A 100 8.46 0.13 5.74
C ILE A 100 9.67 -0.53 6.42
N ASP A 101 9.65 -1.85 6.56
CA ASP A 101 10.78 -2.66 7.05
C ASP A 101 11.44 -3.45 5.90
N ALA A 102 12.48 -4.24 6.21
CA ALA A 102 13.18 -5.03 5.19
C ALA A 102 12.25 -6.03 4.48
N THR A 103 11.27 -6.58 5.20
CA THR A 103 10.33 -7.56 4.65
C THR A 103 9.31 -6.90 3.73
N GLY A 104 8.76 -5.76 4.12
CA GLY A 104 7.89 -4.95 3.26
C GLY A 104 8.60 -4.45 2.02
N LEU A 105 9.87 -4.04 2.15
CA LEU A 105 10.69 -3.65 1.01
C LEU A 105 10.91 -4.81 0.04
N HIS A 106 11.27 -6.00 0.55
CA HIS A 106 11.43 -7.20 -0.28
C HIS A 106 10.14 -7.59 -1.00
N ALA A 107 8.99 -7.42 -0.34
CA ALA A 107 7.70 -7.64 -0.96
C ALA A 107 7.43 -6.64 -2.09
N LEU A 108 7.74 -5.35 -1.88
CA LEU A 108 7.64 -4.33 -2.93
C LEU A 108 8.53 -4.63 -4.13
N GLU A 109 9.76 -5.09 -3.90
CA GLU A 109 10.65 -5.53 -4.97
C GLU A 109 10.08 -6.73 -5.75
N SER A 110 9.44 -7.66 -5.05
CA SER A 110 8.82 -8.83 -5.66
C SER A 110 7.61 -8.43 -6.51
N ILE A 111 6.81 -7.47 -6.03
CA ILE A 111 5.69 -6.87 -6.77
C ILE A 111 6.20 -6.18 -8.04
N PHE A 112 7.23 -5.35 -7.91
CA PHE A 112 7.83 -4.65 -9.06
C PHE A 112 8.28 -5.64 -10.14
N LYS A 113 9.00 -6.69 -9.77
CA LYS A 113 9.42 -7.74 -10.72
C LYS A 113 8.23 -8.47 -11.36
N LYS A 114 7.17 -8.73 -10.59
CA LYS A 114 5.94 -9.38 -11.10
C LYS A 114 5.24 -8.48 -12.12
N THR A 115 5.10 -7.18 -11.82
CA THR A 115 4.51 -6.21 -12.75
C THR A 115 5.35 -6.05 -14.03
N GLU A 116 6.68 -6.05 -13.93
CA GLU A 116 7.57 -6.06 -15.10
C GLU A 116 7.33 -7.29 -15.98
N SER A 117 7.20 -8.48 -15.38
CA SER A 117 6.95 -9.72 -16.12
C SER A 117 5.61 -9.75 -16.86
N TRP A 118 4.63 -8.98 -16.40
CA TRP A 118 3.31 -8.84 -17.04
C TRP A 118 3.22 -7.68 -18.02
N GLY A 119 4.23 -6.82 -18.12
CA GLY A 119 4.15 -5.57 -18.88
C GLY A 119 3.19 -4.55 -18.25
N THR A 120 2.90 -4.69 -16.96
CA THR A 120 2.12 -3.74 -16.15
C THR A 120 3.02 -2.63 -15.67
N GLU A 121 2.61 -1.38 -15.87
CA GLU A 121 3.34 -0.22 -15.35
C GLU A 121 3.02 -0.03 -13.85
N LEU A 122 4.03 -0.14 -12.97
CA LEU A 122 3.85 0.17 -11.53
C LEU A 122 4.12 1.65 -11.25
N LEU A 123 3.15 2.35 -10.66
CA LEU A 123 3.26 3.73 -10.18
C LEU A 123 3.05 3.78 -8.66
N ILE A 124 3.83 4.60 -7.96
CA ILE A 124 3.67 4.84 -6.52
C ILE A 124 3.11 6.25 -6.31
N SER A 125 2.16 6.40 -5.38
CA SER A 125 1.63 7.71 -5.00
C SER A 125 1.64 7.94 -3.49
N GLY A 126 1.96 9.17 -3.08
CA GLY A 126 1.85 9.59 -1.68
C GLY A 126 2.89 8.96 -0.75
N ILE A 127 4.08 8.63 -1.26
CA ILE A 127 5.13 8.03 -0.43
C ILE A 127 5.63 9.01 0.64
N ARG A 128 5.77 8.52 1.88
CA ARG A 128 6.31 9.30 3.00
C ARG A 128 7.85 9.27 3.03
N PRO A 129 8.51 10.16 3.81
CA PRO A 129 9.98 10.23 3.85
C PRO A 129 10.67 8.91 4.20
N GLN A 130 10.23 8.21 5.26
CA GLN A 130 10.88 6.95 5.68
C GLN A 130 10.79 5.87 4.60
N PRO A 131 9.61 5.57 4.01
CA PRO A 131 9.55 4.60 2.92
C PRO A 131 10.33 5.05 1.68
N SER A 132 10.27 6.34 1.33
CA SER A 132 11.03 6.86 0.18
C SER A 132 12.54 6.70 0.36
N GLU A 133 13.05 6.89 1.58
CA GLU A 133 14.46 6.70 1.88
C GLU A 133 14.84 5.21 1.83
N ALA A 134 13.99 4.32 2.34
CA ALA A 134 14.21 2.88 2.27
C ALA A 134 14.28 2.39 0.81
N LEU A 135 13.38 2.87 -0.06
CA LEU A 135 13.39 2.55 -1.50
C LEU A 135 14.64 3.07 -2.22
N ALA A 136 15.15 4.24 -1.84
CA ALA A 136 16.39 4.79 -2.40
C ALA A 136 17.61 3.99 -1.94
N LYS A 137 17.67 3.62 -0.65
CA LYS A 137 18.78 2.82 -0.10
C LYS A 137 18.85 1.42 -0.71
N SER A 138 17.72 0.84 -1.12
CA SER A 138 17.70 -0.47 -1.76
C SER A 138 18.00 -0.46 -3.25
N GLY A 139 18.07 0.72 -3.88
CA GLY A 139 18.19 0.84 -5.33
C GLY A 139 16.87 0.59 -6.08
N LEU A 140 15.77 0.32 -5.37
CA LEU A 140 14.47 0.07 -6.00
C LEU A 140 13.93 1.35 -6.66
N LYS A 141 14.13 2.51 -6.04
CA LYS A 141 13.71 3.80 -6.59
C LYS A 141 14.33 4.07 -7.96
N GLU A 142 15.61 3.78 -8.12
CA GLU A 142 16.37 3.95 -9.34
C GLU A 142 15.93 2.96 -10.42
N ARG A 143 15.69 1.70 -10.03
CA ARG A 143 15.19 0.65 -10.93
C ARG A 143 13.78 0.93 -11.45
N MET A 144 12.92 1.47 -10.60
CA MET A 144 11.56 1.86 -11.02
C MET A 144 11.59 3.07 -11.96
N GLY A 145 12.54 3.99 -11.77
CA GLY A 145 12.52 5.29 -12.43
C GLY A 145 11.83 6.33 -11.54
N SER A 146 12.45 7.50 -11.41
CA SER A 146 11.96 8.57 -10.54
C SER A 146 10.65 9.20 -11.03
N ASP A 147 10.33 9.03 -12.31
CA ASP A 147 9.10 9.44 -12.98
C ASP A 147 7.88 8.62 -12.55
N ARG A 148 8.08 7.46 -11.92
CA ARG A 148 7.01 6.57 -11.45
C ARG A 148 6.56 6.82 -10.02
N ILE A 149 7.16 7.79 -9.33
CA ILE A 149 6.84 8.14 -7.95
C ILE A 149 6.21 9.53 -7.92
N HIS A 150 4.95 9.59 -7.52
CA HIS A 150 4.12 10.79 -7.54
C HIS A 150 3.73 11.24 -6.13
N LYS A 151 3.45 12.54 -5.97
CA LYS A 151 3.09 13.11 -4.67
C LYS A 151 1.70 12.69 -4.21
N ASN A 152 0.78 12.48 -5.13
CA ASN A 152 -0.61 12.13 -4.85
C ASN A 152 -1.20 11.26 -5.96
N VAL A 153 -2.38 10.67 -5.67
CA VAL A 153 -3.06 9.77 -6.60
C VAL A 153 -3.49 10.47 -7.89
N GLY A 154 -3.84 11.76 -7.84
CA GLY A 154 -4.23 12.53 -9.01
C GLY A 154 -3.09 12.70 -10.02
N GLU A 155 -1.87 12.95 -9.55
CA GLU A 155 -0.67 12.96 -10.39
C GLU A 155 -0.40 11.59 -11.02
N ALA A 156 -0.50 10.51 -10.23
CA ALA A 156 -0.31 9.15 -10.72
C ALA A 156 -1.37 8.76 -11.76
N LEU A 157 -2.64 9.15 -11.56
CA LEU A 157 -3.72 8.89 -12.51
C LEU A 157 -3.53 9.65 -13.83
N ARG A 158 -3.05 10.89 -13.79
CA ARG A 158 -2.72 11.63 -15.03
C ARG A 158 -1.60 10.95 -15.80
N HIS A 159 -0.57 10.47 -15.10
CA HIS A 159 0.51 9.72 -15.74
C HIS A 159 -0.01 8.38 -16.30
N ALA A 160 -0.85 7.67 -15.55
CA ALA A 160 -1.48 6.43 -16.02
C ALA A 160 -2.29 6.63 -17.30
N ARG A 161 -3.07 7.71 -17.40
CA ARG A 161 -3.82 8.06 -18.63
C ARG A 161 -2.89 8.24 -19.82
N ALA A 162 -1.81 9.02 -19.67
CA ALA A 162 -0.81 9.21 -20.72
C ALA A 162 -0.15 7.88 -21.15
N LEU A 163 0.16 6.99 -20.21
CA LEU A 163 0.75 5.67 -20.50
C LEU A 163 -0.22 4.76 -21.26
N ILE A 164 -1.53 4.82 -20.95
CA ILE A 164 -2.55 4.06 -21.67
C ILE A 164 -2.70 4.57 -23.11
N GLU A 165 -2.80 5.89 -23.29
CA GLU A 165 -2.89 6.51 -24.62
C GLU A 165 -1.66 6.17 -25.49
N GLU A 166 -0.46 6.20 -24.91
CA GLU A 166 0.76 5.81 -25.62
C GLU A 166 0.75 4.33 -26.01
N LYS A 167 0.29 3.43 -25.13
CA LYS A 167 0.18 2.00 -25.43
C LYS A 167 -0.87 1.73 -26.51
N GLU A 168 -1.98 2.46 -26.53
CA GLU A 168 -3.02 2.30 -27.56
C GLU A 168 -2.56 2.80 -28.93
N ASN A 169 -1.84 3.92 -28.98
CA ASN A 169 -1.26 4.45 -30.22
C ASN A 169 -0.14 3.58 -30.80
N ARG A 170 0.49 2.70 -30.02
CA ARG A 170 1.51 1.76 -30.49
C ARG A 170 0.95 0.45 -31.06
N VAL A 171 -0.34 0.17 -30.84
CA VAL A 171 -1.01 -1.06 -31.29
C VAL A 171 -1.81 -0.83 -32.59
N GLN A 172 -2.08 0.43 -32.96
CA GLN A 172 -2.57 0.85 -34.28
C GLN A 172 -1.43 0.99 -35.29
#